data_AF-K5X944-F1
#
_entry.id   AF-K5X944-F1
#
_cell.length_a   1.000
_cell.length_b   1.000
_cell.length_c   1.000
_cell.angle_alpha   90.00
_cell.angle_beta   90.00
_cell.angle_gamma   90.00
#
_symmetry.space_group_name_H-M   'P 1'
#
loop_
_entity.id
_entity.type
_entity.pdbx_description
1 polymer ?
#
loop_
_entity_poly.entity_id
_entity_poly.type
_entity_poly.pdbx_seq_one_letter_code
_entity_poly.pdbx_strand_id
1 'polypeptide(L)'
;VDMSSILAVVSPLTPHAGSCGYCGPPGKRSERKTNVHAAELTLLDCSCTVRAYQMMIDRGWRRSGAYCYKPDLKQSCCPQYTIKYVS
;
A
#
# COMPACT_ATOMS: atom_id res chain seq x y z
N VAL A 1 -19.53 -15.12 -18.09
CA VAL A 1 -18.41 -14.20 -17.78
C VAL A 1 -17.17 -15.05 -17.55
N ASP A 2 -16.18 -14.93 -18.41
CA ASP A 2 -14.93 -15.68 -18.28
C ASP A 2 -14.10 -15.12 -17.11
N MET A 3 -14.05 -15.87 -16.00
CA MET A 3 -13.31 -15.50 -14.79
C MET A 3 -11.78 -15.59 -14.95
N SER A 4 -11.27 -16.13 -16.06
CA SER A 4 -9.82 -16.28 -16.30
C SER A 4 -9.08 -14.95 -16.47
N SER A 5 -9.80 -13.86 -16.74
CA SER A 5 -9.26 -12.51 -16.92
C SER A 5 -9.24 -11.66 -15.63
N ILE A 6 -9.81 -12.15 -14.53
CA ILE A 6 -9.86 -11.42 -13.27
C ILE A 6 -8.50 -11.49 -12.56
N LEU A 7 -7.89 -10.32 -12.37
CA LEU A 7 -6.54 -10.20 -11.81
C LEU A 7 -6.50 -10.22 -10.27
N ALA A 8 -7.53 -9.66 -9.64
CA ALA A 8 -7.79 -9.66 -8.19
C ALA A 8 -9.20 -9.11 -7.93
N VAL A 9 -9.82 -9.52 -6.82
CA VAL A 9 -11.07 -8.94 -6.30
C VAL A 9 -10.76 -8.16 -5.03
N VAL A 10 -11.18 -6.89 -4.98
CA VAL A 10 -10.82 -5.96 -3.91
C VAL A 10 -12.03 -5.18 -3.42
N SER A 11 -11.98 -4.73 -2.17
CA SER A 11 -12.93 -3.77 -1.61
C SER A 11 -12.20 -2.47 -1.27
N PRO A 12 -12.70 -1.30 -1.71
CA PRO A 12 -12.11 -0.02 -1.36
C PRO A 12 -12.28 0.26 0.13
N LEU A 13 -11.27 0.90 0.72
CA LEU A 13 -11.30 1.38 2.09
C LEU A 13 -11.21 2.91 2.11
N THR A 14 -11.55 3.51 3.25
CA THR A 14 -11.41 4.95 3.44
C THR A 14 -9.93 5.34 3.52
N PRO A 15 -9.50 6.44 2.87
CA PRO A 15 -8.17 6.99 3.08
C PRO A 15 -7.88 7.20 4.56
N HIS A 16 -6.71 6.78 5.03
CA HIS A 16 -6.35 6.88 6.44
C HIS A 16 -4.95 7.50 6.63
N ALA A 17 -4.76 8.13 7.79
CA ALA A 17 -3.49 8.70 8.22
C ALA A 17 -3.07 8.09 9.56
N GLY A 18 -1.84 7.59 9.62
CA GLY A 18 -1.24 6.95 10.78
C GLY A 18 0.04 7.62 11.25
N SER A 19 0.62 7.09 12.33
CA SER A 19 1.94 7.49 12.80
C SER A 19 3.03 7.02 11.83
N CYS A 20 4.01 7.89 11.58
CA CYS A 20 5.17 7.60 10.76
C CYS A 20 6.20 6.79 11.54
N GLY A 21 6.77 5.77 10.92
CA GLY A 21 7.84 4.95 11.51
C GLY A 21 9.26 5.31 11.04
N TYR A 22 9.41 6.31 10.18
CA TYR A 22 10.68 6.60 9.50
C TYR A 22 11.43 7.81 10.08
N CYS A 23 10.73 8.88 10.46
CA CYS A 23 11.35 10.11 10.97
C CYS A 23 11.71 10.08 12.47
N GLY A 24 11.55 8.93 13.14
CA GLY A 24 11.76 8.79 14.57
C GLY A 24 13.04 8.03 14.92
N PRO A 25 13.48 8.07 16.20
CA PRO A 25 14.50 7.15 16.70
C PRO A 25 14.12 5.69 16.42
N PRO A 26 15.08 4.77 16.26
CA PRO A 26 14.81 3.35 16.06
C PRO A 26 13.79 2.82 17.09
N GLY A 27 12.74 2.17 16.59
CA GLY A 27 11.67 1.60 17.42
C GLY A 27 10.61 2.61 17.89
N LYS A 28 10.74 3.91 17.62
CA LYS A 28 9.74 4.93 17.94
C LYS A 28 9.02 5.44 16.70
N ARG A 29 7.70 5.57 16.81
CA ARG A 29 6.85 6.20 15.79
C ARG A 29 6.59 7.66 16.13
N SER A 30 6.23 8.47 15.13
CA SER A 30 5.81 9.85 15.34
C SER A 30 4.50 9.92 16.13
N GLU A 31 4.40 10.89 17.04
CA GLU A 31 3.16 11.15 17.78
C GLU A 31 2.05 11.66 16.86
N ARG A 32 2.41 12.56 15.93
CA ARG A 32 1.49 13.09 14.92
C ARG A 32 1.23 12.07 13.82
N LYS A 33 0.01 12.09 13.27
CA LYS A 33 -0.38 11.30 12.10
C LYS A 33 0.20 11.90 10.83
N THR A 34 1.42 11.49 10.48
CA THR A 34 2.21 12.05 9.36
C THR A 34 2.56 11.01 8.30
N ASN A 35 2.00 9.81 8.39
CA ASN A 35 1.94 8.85 7.31
C ASN A 35 0.54 8.88 6.72
N VAL A 36 0.38 9.48 5.54
CA VAL A 36 -0.92 9.71 4.89
C VAL A 36 -1.05 8.79 3.69
N HIS A 37 -2.19 8.10 3.56
CA HIS A 37 -2.49 7.27 2.41
C HIS A 37 -3.51 7.97 1.51
N ALA A 38 -3.20 8.07 0.21
CA ALA A 38 -4.09 8.64 -0.79
C ALA A 38 -5.25 7.71 -1.16
N ALA A 39 -5.04 6.40 -1.05
CA ALA A 39 -6.05 5.39 -1.34
C ALA A 39 -5.72 4.09 -0.61
N GLU A 40 -6.77 3.32 -0.28
CA GLU A 40 -6.66 2.05 0.45
C GLU A 40 -7.64 1.03 -0.09
N LEU A 41 -7.26 -0.24 -0.04
CA LEU A 41 -8.12 -1.36 -0.41
C LEU A 41 -7.76 -2.60 0.40
N THR A 42 -8.70 -3.51 0.54
CA THR A 42 -8.43 -4.88 1.01
C THR A 42 -8.69 -5.86 -0.11
N LEU A 43 -7.82 -6.85 -0.24
CA LEU A 43 -8.07 -8.00 -1.09
C LEU A 43 -9.18 -8.84 -0.44
N LEU A 44 -10.20 -9.20 -1.22
CA LEU A 44 -11.28 -10.09 -0.73
C LEU A 44 -10.86 -11.56 -0.74
N ASP A 45 -9.85 -11.88 -1.54
CA ASP A 45 -9.14 -13.15 -1.53
C ASP A 45 -7.65 -12.85 -1.38
N CYS A 46 -6.93 -13.64 -0.58
CA CYS A 46 -5.49 -13.53 -0.44
C CYS A 46 -4.74 -13.86 -1.75
N SER A 47 -5.44 -14.37 -2.76
CA SER A 47 -4.92 -14.55 -4.11
C SER A 47 -4.84 -13.20 -4.85
N CYS A 48 -3.61 -12.75 -5.08
CA CYS A 48 -3.30 -11.69 -6.02
C CYS A 48 -2.40 -12.32 -7.07
N THR A 49 -2.80 -12.30 -8.34
CA THR A 49 -1.93 -12.80 -9.40
C THR A 49 -0.60 -12.04 -9.35
N VAL A 50 0.51 -12.71 -9.67
CA VAL A 50 1.85 -12.07 -9.72
C VAL A 50 1.81 -10.81 -10.58
N ARG A 51 1.06 -10.87 -11.69
CA ARG A 51 0.81 -9.73 -12.58
C ARG A 51 0.07 -8.58 -11.88
N ALA A 52 -1.00 -8.85 -11.14
CA ALA A 52 -1.74 -7.83 -10.40
C ALA A 52 -0.85 -7.16 -9.35
N TYR A 53 -0.06 -7.94 -8.61
CA TYR A 53 0.87 -7.42 -7.62
C TYR A 53 1.93 -6.52 -8.27
N GLN A 54 2.53 -6.96 -9.38
CA GLN A 54 3.50 -6.18 -10.12
C GLN A 54 2.91 -4.85 -10.62
N MET A 55 1.70 -4.91 -11.19
CA MET A 55 0.96 -3.72 -11.65
C MET A 55 0.61 -2.74 -10.52
N MET A 56 0.39 -3.23 -9.30
CA MET A 56 0.17 -2.41 -8.10
C MET A 56 1.47 -1.72 -7.68
N ILE A 57 2.56 -2.49 -7.55
CA ILE A 57 3.88 -1.97 -7.14
C ILE A 57 4.39 -0.91 -8.12
N ASP A 58 4.27 -1.15 -9.42
CA ASP A 58 4.69 -0.20 -10.47
C ASP A 58 3.88 1.11 -10.43
N ARG A 59 2.69 1.11 -9.82
CA ARG A 59 1.84 2.30 -9.60
C ARG A 59 2.02 2.94 -8.22
N GLY A 60 3.00 2.47 -7.45
CA GLY A 60 3.31 2.99 -6.12
C GLY A 60 2.42 2.46 -4.99
N TRP A 61 1.69 1.37 -5.20
CA TRP A 61 0.96 0.72 -4.11
C TRP A 61 1.90 -0.10 -3.24
N ARG A 62 1.53 -0.25 -1.97
CA ARG A 62 2.20 -1.09 -0.95
C ARG A 62 1.18 -2.08 -0.39
N ARG A 63 1.67 -3.17 0.22
CA ARG A 63 0.85 -4.27 0.75
C ARG A 63 1.36 -4.71 2.12
N SER A 64 0.43 -4.98 3.04
CA SER A 64 0.65 -5.59 4.35
C SER A 64 -0.43 -6.67 4.56
N GLY A 65 -0.14 -7.93 4.21
CA GLY A 65 -1.16 -8.98 4.24
C GLY A 65 -2.23 -8.77 3.16
N ALA A 66 -3.52 -8.83 3.48
CA ALA A 66 -4.60 -8.52 2.51
C ALA A 66 -4.80 -7.01 2.30
N TYR A 67 -4.22 -6.17 3.13
CA TYR A 67 -4.36 -4.72 3.07
C TYR A 67 -3.35 -4.11 2.09
N CYS A 68 -3.84 -3.28 1.16
CA CYS A 68 -3.00 -2.51 0.24
C CYS A 68 -3.33 -1.02 0.34
N TYR A 69 -2.31 -0.18 0.19
CA TYR A 69 -2.45 1.26 0.31
C TYR A 69 -1.48 1.98 -0.62
N LYS A 70 -1.86 3.18 -1.05
CA LYS A 70 -1.01 4.07 -1.85
C LYS A 70 -0.62 5.27 -0.99
N PRO A 71 0.66 5.45 -0.63
CA PRO A 71 1.09 6.58 0.18
C PRO A 71 0.92 7.91 -0.58
N ASP A 72 0.47 8.94 0.13
CA ASP A 72 0.54 10.33 -0.34
C ASP A 72 1.91 10.90 0.04
N LEU A 73 2.83 10.94 -0.92
CA LEU A 73 4.20 11.41 -0.70
C LEU A 73 4.30 12.94 -0.47
N LYS A 74 3.26 13.71 -0.81
CA LYS A 74 3.24 15.17 -0.59
C LYS A 74 2.81 15.51 0.83
N GLN A 75 1.87 14.75 1.37
CA GLN A 75 1.35 14.97 2.72
C GLN A 75 2.09 14.16 3.79
N SER A 76 2.73 13.06 3.41
CA SER A 76 3.54 12.28 4.34
C SER A 76 4.87 12.96 4.65
N CYS A 77 5.33 12.89 5.90
CA CYS A 77 6.61 13.48 6.30
C CYS A 77 7.83 12.72 5.77
N CYS A 78 7.67 11.43 5.45
CA CYS A 78 8.74 10.57 4.94
C CYS A 78 8.28 9.87 3.65
N PRO A 79 9.10 9.90 2.59
CA PRO A 79 8.75 9.22 1.36
C PRO A 79 8.84 7.70 1.54
N GLN A 80 7.77 7.01 1.16
CA GLN A 80 7.66 5.55 1.24
C GLN A 80 7.99 4.93 -0.10
N TYR A 81 9.26 4.96 -0.49
CA TYR A 81 9.70 4.36 -1.76
C TYR A 81 9.43 2.85 -1.77
N THR A 82 8.79 2.39 -2.84
CA THR A 82 8.56 0.97 -3.09
C THR A 82 9.88 0.36 -3.57
N ILE A 83 10.39 -0.63 -2.84
CA ILE A 83 11.55 -1.38 -3.28
C ILE A 83 11.05 -2.47 -4.23
N LYS A 84 11.45 -2.38 -5.51
CA LYS A 84 11.21 -3.43 -6.49
C LYS A 84 12.43 -4.34 -6.52
N TYR A 85 12.24 -5.61 -6.21
CA TYR A 85 13.28 -6.62 -6.46
C TYR A 85 13.36 -6.84 -7.98
N VAL A 86 14.54 -6.65 -8.55
CA VAL A 86 14.83 -6.93 -9.95
C VAL A 86 15.79 -8.11 -9.95
N SER A 87 15.30 -9.28 -10.35
CA SER A 87 16.11 -10.45 -10.71
C SER A 87 16.28 -10.54 -12.21
#